data_AF-A0A395YRC2-F1
#
_entry.id   AF-A0A395YRC2-F1
#
_cell.length_a   1.000
_cell.length_b   1.000
_cell.length_c   1.000
_cell.angle_alpha   90.00
_cell.angle_beta   90.00
_cell.angle_gamma   90.00
#
_symmetry.space_group_name_H-M   'P 1'
#
loop_
_entity.id
_entity.type
_entity.pdbx_description
1 polymer ?
#
loop_
_entity_poly.entity_id
_entity_poly.type
_entity_poly.pdbx_seq_one_letter_code
_entity_poly.pdbx_strand_id
1 'polypeptide(L)'
;MGGYEIPENGEVIPSVLDKANMAHKEAKMLGKSMTVWYNEKLLEKLKIENNLKNRMRKALENGEFEMFLQPKIRLADMQMHSAELSCAGGFRNTG
;
A
#
# COMPACT_ATOMS: atom_id res chain seq x y z
N MET A 1 -18.99 7.91 -2.93
CA MET A 1 -19.34 8.79 -1.79
C MET A 1 -18.71 8.23 -0.51
N GLY A 2 -18.43 9.08 0.46
CA GLY A 2 -17.85 8.69 1.75
C GLY A 2 -18.77 9.11 2.89
N GLY A 3 -18.91 8.29 3.92
CA GLY A 3 -19.76 8.59 5.08
C GLY A 3 -19.14 8.09 6.39
N TYR A 4 -19.60 8.67 7.50
CA TYR A 4 -19.27 8.23 8.87
C TYR A 4 -20.54 8.21 9.71
N GLU A 5 -20.71 7.15 10.50
CA GLU A 5 -21.79 7.01 11.47
C GLU A 5 -21.34 7.59 12.81
N ILE A 6 -22.07 8.58 13.33
CA ILE A 6 -21.71 9.27 14.57
C ILE A 6 -22.28 8.49 15.75
N PRO A 7 -21.46 8.05 16.71
CA PRO A 7 -21.95 7.34 17.89
C PRO A 7 -22.74 8.27 18.82
N GLU A 8 -23.70 7.71 19.57
CA GLU A 8 -24.56 8.46 20.51
C GLU A 8 -23.78 9.20 21.61
N ASN A 9 -22.56 8.74 21.92
CA ASN A 9 -21.69 9.34 22.94
C ASN A 9 -21.16 10.73 22.55
N GLY A 10 -21.45 11.21 21.33
CA GLY A 10 -21.10 12.54 20.87
C GLY A 10 -19.61 12.68 20.59
N GLU A 11 -19.23 12.71 19.31
CA GLU A 11 -17.88 13.07 18.90
C GLU A 11 -17.78 14.55 18.53
N VAL A 12 -16.60 15.14 18.75
CA VAL A 12 -16.31 16.50 18.33
C VAL A 12 -16.40 16.63 16.79
N ILE A 13 -17.01 17.71 16.32
CA ILE A 13 -17.25 17.97 14.88
C ILE A 13 -15.99 17.80 14.00
N PRO A 14 -14.78 18.25 14.41
CA PRO A 14 -13.57 18.03 13.62
C PRO A 14 -13.26 16.54 13.39
N SER A 15 -13.44 15.70 14.41
CA SER A 15 -13.21 14.24 14.31
C SER A 15 -14.16 13.61 13.30
N VAL A 16 -15.44 13.95 13.39
CA VAL A 16 -16.49 13.48 12.47
C VAL A 16 -16.15 13.85 11.02
N LEU A 17 -15.74 15.11 10.80
CA LEU A 17 -15.39 15.62 9.48
C LEU A 17 -14.16 14.91 8.90
N ASP A 18 -13.12 14.70 9.70
CA ASP A 18 -11.92 13.99 9.28
C ASP A 18 -12.21 12.55 8.88
N LYS A 19 -13.04 11.84 9.65
CA LYS A 19 -13.46 10.47 9.37
C LYS A 19 -14.28 10.36 8.09
N ALA A 20 -15.26 11.25 7.89
CA ALA A 20 -16.05 11.30 6.65
C ALA A 20 -15.19 11.64 5.43
N ASN A 21 -14.26 12.59 5.57
CA ASN A 21 -13.31 12.94 4.53
C ASN A 21 -12.39 11.78 4.16
N MET A 22 -11.97 10.99 5.13
CA MET A 22 -11.15 9.79 4.91
C MET A 22 -11.89 8.77 4.05
N ALA A 23 -13.15 8.46 4.40
CA ALA A 23 -14.00 7.60 3.60
C ALA A 23 -14.24 8.15 2.19
N HIS A 24 -14.41 9.47 2.06
CA HIS A 24 -14.62 10.11 0.76
C HIS A 24 -13.39 10.01 -0.14
N LYS A 25 -12.20 10.23 0.42
CA LYS A 25 -10.93 10.09 -0.31
C LYS A 25 -10.72 8.65 -0.77
N GLU A 26 -11.00 7.67 0.08
CA GLU A 26 -10.92 6.24 -0.29
C GLU A 26 -11.88 5.91 -1.43
N ALA A 27 -13.14 6.35 -1.33
CA ALA A 27 -14.13 6.14 -2.40
C ALA A 27 -13.67 6.74 -3.74
N LYS A 28 -13.02 7.90 -3.71
CA LYS A 28 -12.46 8.53 -4.91
C LYS A 28 -11.30 7.73 -5.51
N MET A 29 -10.45 7.10 -4.67
CA MET A 29 -9.36 6.24 -5.15
C MET A 29 -9.87 4.94 -5.77
N LEU A 30 -10.92 4.34 -5.21
CA LEU A 30 -11.50 3.09 -5.71
C LEU A 30 -12.25 3.25 -7.04
N GLY A 31 -12.62 4.47 -7.42
CA GLY A 31 -13.20 4.80 -8.73
C GLY A 31 -14.64 5.30 -8.68
N LYS A 32 -15.24 5.53 -9.86
CA LYS A 32 -16.59 6.09 -9.98
C LYS A 32 -17.64 5.11 -9.44
N SER A 33 -18.59 5.64 -8.67
CA SER A 33 -19.75 4.91 -8.10
C SER A 33 -19.51 4.05 -6.86
N MET A 34 -18.34 4.13 -6.21
CA MET A 34 -18.11 3.43 -4.93
C MET A 34 -18.60 4.25 -3.74
N THR A 35 -19.29 3.60 -2.81
CA THR A 35 -19.65 4.17 -1.49
C THR A 35 -18.81 3.49 -0.42
N VAL A 36 -18.11 4.28 0.39
CA VAL A 36 -17.24 3.80 1.47
C VAL A 36 -17.70 4.42 2.78
N TRP A 37 -17.77 3.60 3.82
CA TRP A 37 -18.05 4.03 5.18
C TRP A 37 -16.76 4.00 6.00
N TYR A 38 -16.55 5.01 6.83
CA TYR A 38 -15.45 5.01 7.77
C TYR A 38 -15.66 3.95 8.85
N ASN A 39 -14.60 3.21 9.15
CA ASN A 39 -14.45 2.38 10.34
C ASN A 39 -12.97 2.38 10.76
N GLU A 40 -12.65 1.82 11.93
CA GLU A 40 -11.27 1.77 12.43
C GLU A 40 -10.35 0.98 11.49
N LYS A 41 -10.88 -0.05 10.82
CA LYS A 41 -10.12 -0.86 9.84
C LYS A 41 -9.66 -0.05 8.64
N LEU A 42 -10.46 0.90 8.17
CA LEU A 42 -10.09 1.81 7.09
C LEU A 42 -8.91 2.71 7.51
N LEU A 43 -8.96 3.22 8.74
CA LEU A 43 -7.87 4.02 9.28
C LEU A 43 -6.57 3.20 9.39
N GLU A 44 -6.65 1.97 9.90
CA GLU A 44 -5.50 1.06 10.00
C GLU A 44 -4.91 0.73 8.62
N LYS A 45 -5.76 0.39 7.64
CA LYS A 45 -5.35 0.14 6.26
C LYS A 45 -4.57 1.33 5.69
N LEU A 46 -5.12 2.54 5.82
CA LEU A 46 -4.48 3.75 5.31
C LEU A 46 -3.15 4.05 6.02
N LYS A 47 -3.05 3.79 7.33
CA LYS A 47 -1.79 3.90 8.08
C LYS A 47 -0.74 2.91 7.56
N ILE A 48 -1.12 1.66 7.33
CA ILE A 48 -0.21 0.63 6.80
C ILE A 48 0.28 1.03 5.41
N GLU A 49 -0.63 1.45 4.52
CA GLU A 49 -0.27 1.91 3.17
C GLU A 49 0.68 3.10 3.20
N ASN A 50 0.43 4.09 4.07
CA ASN A 50 1.28 5.27 4.18
C ASN A 50 2.67 4.91 4.73
N ASN A 51 2.73 4.04 5.75
CA ASN A 51 4.01 3.53 6.27
C ASN A 51 4.78 2.76 5.20
N LEU A 52 4.11 1.91 4.41
CA LEU A 52 4.73 1.18 3.31
C LEU A 52 5.27 2.13 2.24
N LYS A 53 4.48 3.13 1.82
CA LYS A 53 4.91 4.16 0.86
C LYS A 53 6.14 4.93 1.35
N ASN A 54 6.12 5.36 2.61
CA ASN A 54 7.26 6.05 3.22
C ASN A 54 8.50 5.15 3.30
N ARG A 55 8.32 3.86 3.63
CA ARG A 55 9.41 2.89 3.65
C ARG A 55 9.98 2.62 2.26
N MET A 56 9.13 2.47 1.24
CA MET A 56 9.54 2.33 -0.15
C MET A 56 10.33 3.54 -0.64
N ARG A 57 9.87 4.75 -0.32
CA ARG A 57 10.58 5.99 -0.66
C ARG A 57 11.97 6.03 -0.01
N LYS A 58 12.07 5.69 1.28
CA LYS A 58 13.36 5.60 2.00
C LYS A 58 14.28 4.53 1.41
N ALA A 59 13.74 3.35 1.11
CA ALA A 59 14.52 2.28 0.48
C ALA A 59 15.07 2.71 -0.90
N LEU A 60 14.32 3.53 -1.65
CA LEU A 60 14.77 4.08 -2.91
C LEU A 60 15.90 5.10 -2.71
N GLU A 61 15.72 6.02 -1.75
CA GLU A 61 16.73 7.04 -1.38
C GLU A 61 18.02 6.41 -0.85
N ASN A 62 17.91 5.31 -0.09
CA ASN A 62 19.03 4.61 0.53
C ASN A 62 19.68 3.56 -0.41
N GLY A 63 19.16 3.36 -1.63
CA GLY A 63 19.67 2.34 -2.55
C GLY A 63 19.47 0.90 -2.04
N GLU A 64 18.46 0.64 -1.22
CA GLU A 64 18.14 -0.68 -0.65
C GLU A 64 17.45 -1.61 -1.67
N PHE A 65 17.20 -1.18 -2.91
CA PHE A 65 16.68 -2.04 -3.97
C PHE A 65 17.82 -2.81 -4.64
N GLU A 66 17.75 -4.14 -4.57
CA GLU A 66 18.73 -5.04 -5.17
C GLU A 66 18.13 -5.71 -6.43
N MET A 67 18.97 -5.81 -7.46
CA MET A 67 18.58 -6.38 -8.74
C MET A 67 18.97 -7.86 -8.79
N PHE A 68 17.98 -8.73 -8.94
CA PHE A 68 18.16 -10.17 -9.02
C PHE A 68 18.00 -10.63 -10.47
N LEU A 69 18.95 -11.44 -10.93
CA LEU A 69 18.91 -12.07 -12.25
C LEU A 69 18.57 -13.56 -12.06
N GLN A 70 17.37 -13.96 -12.46
CA GLN A 70 16.95 -15.36 -12.38
C GLN A 70 17.20 -16.05 -13.73
N PRO A 71 18.16 -16.99 -13.82
CA PRO A 71 18.42 -17.70 -15.08
C PRO A 71 17.26 -18.63 -15.42
N LYS A 72 16.79 -18.58 -16.67
CA LYS A 72 15.80 -19.52 -17.19
C LYS A 72 16.51 -20.58 -18.02
N ILE A 73 16.52 -21.81 -17.51
CA ILE A 73 17.11 -22.98 -18.18
C ILE A 73 16.01 -23.68 -18.97
N ARG A 74 16.27 -23.96 -20.24
CA ARG A 74 15.35 -24.74 -21.08
C ARG A 74 15.60 -26.23 -20.86
N LEU A 75 14.57 -26.96 -20.44
CA LEU A 75 14.68 -28.38 -20.04
C LEU A 75 14.93 -29.34 -21.23
N ALA A 76 14.71 -28.91 -22.47
CA ALA A 76 14.85 -29.75 -23.66
C ALA A 76 16.31 -29.98 -24.09
N ASP A 77 17.16 -29.00 -23.83
CA ASP A 77 18.55 -28.91 -24.30
C ASP A 77 19.51 -28.54 -23.16
N MET A 78 19.01 -28.34 -21.93
CA MET A 78 19.78 -27.94 -20.74
C MET A 78 20.64 -26.68 -20.96
N GLN A 79 20.30 -25.87 -21.98
CA GLN A 79 21.06 -24.68 -22.35
C GLN A 79 20.42 -23.42 -21.76
N MET A 80 21.27 -22.51 -21.28
CA MET A 80 20.85 -21.22 -20.71
C MET A 80 20.61 -20.23 -21.85
N HIS A 81 19.34 -19.85 -22.09
CA HIS A 81 18.98 -19.00 -23.23
C HIS A 81 18.47 -17.60 -22.83
N SER A 82 18.07 -17.38 -21.58
CA SER A 82 17.54 -16.08 -21.14
C SER A 82 17.57 -15.96 -19.61
N ALA A 83 17.56 -14.73 -19.10
CA ALA A 83 17.42 -14.46 -17.68
C ALA A 83 16.33 -13.42 -17.46
N GLU A 84 15.50 -13.62 -16.44
CA GLU A 84 14.52 -12.63 -16.02
C GLU A 84 15.16 -11.68 -15.00
N LEU A 85 14.92 -10.39 -15.22
CA LEU A 85 15.36 -9.34 -14.32
C LEU A 85 14.23 -9.01 -13.34
N SER A 86 14.47 -9.20 -12.05
CA SER A 86 13.52 -8.83 -11.00
C SER A 86 14.17 -7.88 -10.00
N CYS A 87 13.53 -6.76 -9.70
CA CYS A 87 13.94 -5.88 -8.61
C CYS A 87 13.26 -6.36 -7.32
N ALA A 88 14.03 -6.71 -6.30
CA ALA A 88 13.49 -6.95 -4.97
C ALA A 88 13.98 -5.83 -4.03
N GLY A 89 13.05 -5.28 -3.23
CA GLY A 89 13.44 -4.41 -2.13
C GLY A 89 14.21 -5.23 -1.11
N GLY A 90 15.50 -4.93 -0.93
CA GLY A 90 16.34 -5.51 0.10
C GLY A 90 15.91 -4.96 1.46
N PHE A 91 14.86 -5.54 2.04
CA PHE A 91 14.45 -5.24 3.41
C PHE A 91 15.45 -5.91 4.38
N ARG A 92 16.63 -5.31 4.55
CA ARG A 92 17.56 -5.75 5.58
C ARG A 92 16.95 -5.40 6.94
N ASN A 93 16.59 -6.42 7.71
CA ASN A 93 16.20 -6.28 9.10
C ASN A 93 17.50 -6.04 9.89
N THR A 94 17.96 -4.79 9.95
CA THR A 94 19.02 -4.41 10.90
C THR A 94 18.38 -4.33 12.28
N GLY A 95 18.44 -5.45 13.01
CA GLY A 95 18.22 -5.49 14.45
C GLY A 95 19.37 -4.88 15.22
#